data_AF-A0AA88R3R3-F1
#
_entry.id   AF-A0AA88R3R3-F1
#
_cell.length_a   1.000
_cell.length_b   1.000
_cell.length_c   1.000
_cell.angle_alpha   90.00
_cell.angle_beta   90.00
_cell.angle_gamma   90.00
#
_symmetry.space_group_name_H-M   'P 1'
#
loop_
_entity.id
_entity.type
_entity.pdbx_description
1 polymer ?
#
loop_
_entity_poly.entity_id
_entity_poly.type
_entity_poly.pdbx_seq_one_letter_code
_entity_poly.pdbx_strand_id
1 'polypeptide(L)' 'MECNAVVLAWLTNVLAKELQGNATHAETAREVWKDLEERFTQGIAPRVYELKRAIVLLQQEKASVASYYGKLKSV' A
#
# COMPACT_ATOMS: atom_id res chain seq x y z
N MET A 1 28.75 4.07 5.28
CA MET A 1 28.37 4.49 3.90
C MET A 1 28.10 3.31 2.97
N GLU A 2 28.76 2.16 3.17
CA GLU A 2 28.64 0.99 2.27
C GLU A 2 27.23 0.38 2.18
N CYS A 3 26.49 0.26 3.29
CA CYS A 3 25.14 -0.33 3.26
C CYS A 3 24.15 0.48 2.40
N ASN A 4 24.20 1.81 2.43
CA ASN A 4 23.29 2.65 1.66
C ASN A 4 23.53 2.48 0.15
N ALA A 5 24.80 2.39 -0.27
CA ALA A 5 25.14 2.17 -1.68
C ALA A 5 24.69 0.79 -2.17
N VAL A 6 24.87 -0.26 -1.36
CA VAL A 6 24.40 -1.62 -1.69
C VAL A 6 22.89 -1.67 -1.82
N VAL A 7 22.16 -1.07 -0.86
CA VAL A 7 20.69 -1.06 -0.89
C VAL A 7 20.16 -0.20 -2.03
N LEU A 8 20.80 0.93 -2.33
CA LEU A 8 20.43 1.79 -3.45
C LEU A 8 20.59 1.06 -4.78
N ALA A 9 21.74 0.41 -5.01
CA ALA A 9 21.97 -0.39 -6.21
C ALA A 9 20.98 -1.56 -6.36
N TRP A 10 20.65 -2.22 -5.25
CA TRP A 10 19.63 -3.27 -5.24
C TRP A 10 18.25 -2.73 -5.61
N LEU A 11 17.81 -1.62 -4.97
CA LEU A 11 16.52 -0.99 -5.26
C LEU A 11 16.43 -0.53 -6.72
N THR A 12 17.44 0.15 -7.24
CA THR A 12 17.43 0.60 -8.65
C THR A 12 17.38 -0.56 -9.64
N ASN A 13 18.03 -1.69 -9.33
CA ASN A 13 18.06 -2.86 -10.21
C ASN A 13 16.77 -3.70 -10.17
N VAL A 14 16.06 -3.69 -9.04
CA VAL A 14 14.78 -4.42 -8.88
C VAL A 14 13.59 -3.62 -9.38
N LEU A 15 13.67 -2.29 -9.35
CA LEU A 15 12.59 -1.43 -9.85
C LEU A 15 12.39 -1.62 -11.36
N ALA A 16 11.11 -1.70 -11.76
CA ALA A 16 10.74 -1.63 -13.17
C ALA A 16 11.31 -0.36 -13.81
N LYS A 17 11.72 -0.45 -15.08
CA LYS A 17 12.39 0.67 -15.80
C LYS A 17 11.61 1.98 -15.72
N GLU A 18 10.28 1.91 -15.72
CA GLU A 18 9.36 3.05 -15.60
C GLU A 18 9.48 3.79 -14.26
N LEU A 19 9.91 3.10 -13.20
CA LEU A 19 10.09 3.65 -11.86
C LEU A 19 11.54 4.08 -11.58
N GLN A 20 12.50 3.68 -12.43
CA GLN A 20 13.93 3.95 -12.23
C GLN A 20 14.28 5.44 -12.41
N GLY A 21 13.61 6.16 -13.32
CA GLY A 21 13.92 7.58 -13.61
C GLY A 21 13.74 8.53 -12.41
N ASN A 22 12.93 8.12 -11.43
CA ASN A 22 12.73 8.87 -10.19
C ASN A 22 13.73 8.44 -9.10
N ALA A 23 14.23 7.20 -9.16
CA ALA A 23 15.26 6.68 -8.25
C ALA A 23 16.68 7.14 -8.64
N THR A 24 16.94 7.51 -9.90
CA THR A 24 18.28 7.94 -10.37
C THR A 24 18.77 9.25 -9.76
N HIS A 25 17.88 10.06 -9.17
CA HIS A 25 18.22 11.33 -8.52
C HIS A 25 18.29 11.24 -6.99
N ALA A 26 17.99 10.07 -6.42
CA ALA A 26 18.01 9.87 -4.97
C ALA A 26 19.44 9.63 -4.48
N GLU A 27 19.85 10.34 -3.43
CA GLU A 27 21.17 10.21 -2.81
C GLU A 27 21.17 9.07 -1.78
N THR A 28 19.98 8.71 -1.26
CA THR A 28 19.84 7.66 -0.25
C THR A 28 18.78 6.63 -0.62
N ALA A 29 18.99 5.38 -0.18
CA ALA A 29 18.00 4.33 -0.30
C ALA A 29 16.67 4.69 0.42
N ARG A 30 16.76 5.54 1.45
CA ARG A 30 15.60 6.06 2.18
C ARG A 30 14.74 6.98 1.31
N GLU A 31 15.34 7.82 0.47
CA GLU A 31 14.60 8.67 -0.46
C GLU A 31 13.87 7.86 -1.51
N VAL A 32 14.53 6.86 -2.10
CA VAL A 32 13.88 5.92 -3.02
C VAL A 32 12.70 5.23 -2.34
N TRP A 33 12.88 4.76 -1.11
CA TRP A 33 11.79 4.12 -0.36
C TRP A 33 10.62 5.07 -0.10
N LYS A 34 10.88 6.31 0.31
CA LYS A 34 9.83 7.31 0.54
C LYS A 34 9.04 7.65 -0.73
N ASP A 35 9.72 7.78 -1.88
CA ASP A 35 9.05 8.05 -3.16
C ASP A 35 8.12 6.90 -3.57
N LEU A 36 8.57 5.65 -3.38
CA LEU A 36 7.72 4.47 -3.58
C LEU A 36 6.56 4.44 -2.59
N GLU A 37 6.83 4.73 -1.32
CA GLU A 37 5.81 4.80 -0.28
C GLU A 37 4.75 5.85 -0.65
N GLU A 38 5.12 7.09 -0.94
CA GLU A 38 4.17 8.14 -1.31
C GLU A 38 3.33 7.77 -2.54
N ARG A 39 3.95 7.21 -3.58
CA ARG A 39 3.21 6.83 -4.81
C ARG A 39 2.24 5.68 -4.60
N PHE A 40 2.66 4.65 -3.87
CA PHE A 40 1.89 3.41 -3.77
C PHE A 40 1.01 3.33 -2.51
N THR A 41 1.22 4.21 -1.52
CA THR A 41 0.40 4.21 -0.28
C THR A 41 -0.72 5.24 -0.27
N GLN A 42 -0.72 6.24 -1.16
CA GLN A 42 -1.76 7.28 -1.22
C GLN A 42 -3.20 6.72 -1.24
N GLY A 43 -3.45 5.60 -1.92
CA GLY A 43 -4.77 4.96 -1.96
C GLY A 43 -5.06 4.01 -0.79
N ILE A 44 -4.04 3.57 -0.05
CA ILE A 44 -4.20 2.57 1.02
C ILE A 44 -4.95 3.18 2.21
N ALA A 45 -4.57 4.37 2.66
CA ALA A 45 -5.20 4.99 3.82
C ALA A 45 -6.71 5.28 3.60
N PRO A 46 -7.15 5.88 2.48
CA PRO A 46 -8.57 6.00 2.13
C PRO A 46 -9.26 4.63 2.04
N ARG A 47 -8.63 3.64 1.39
CA ARG A 47 -9.23 2.30 1.24
C ARG A 47 -9.44 1.60 2.58
N VAL A 48 -8.45 1.67 3.48
CA VAL A 48 -8.56 1.13 4.85
C VAL A 48 -9.68 1.83 5.60
N TYR A 49 -9.82 3.14 5.46
CA TYR A 49 -10.91 3.89 6.07
C TYR A 49 -12.28 3.45 5.52
N GLU A 50 -12.42 3.31 4.20
CA GLU A 50 -13.63 2.81 3.56
C GLU A 50 -14.04 1.44 4.06
N LEU A 51 -13.09 0.49 4.15
CA LEU A 51 -13.33 -0.86 4.64
C LEU A 51 -13.77 -0.84 6.11
N LYS A 52 -13.07 -0.10 6.97
CA LYS A 52 -13.45 0.07 8.37
C LYS A 52 -14.86 0.66 8.50
N ARG A 53 -15.17 1.68 7.71
CA ARG A 53 -16.50 2.30 7.69
C ARG A 53 -17.57 1.32 7.21
N ALA A 54 -17.30 0.53 6.16
CA ALA A 54 -18.22 -0.47 5.66
C ALA A 54 -18.54 -1.53 6.72
N ILE A 55 -17.53 -1.99 7.47
CA ILE A 55 -17.71 -2.94 8.58
C ILE A 55 -18.56 -2.32 9.70
N VAL A 56 -18.24 -1.09 10.13
CA VAL A 56 -18.97 -0.40 11.22
C VAL A 56 -20.44 -0.15 10.86
N LEU A 57 -20.72 0.17 9.59
CA LEU A 57 -22.07 0.41 9.10
C LEU A 57 -22.82 -0.87 8.75
N LEU A 58 -22.16 -2.03 8.72
CA LEU A 58 -22.80 -3.29 8.36
C LEU A 58 -23.70 -3.78 9.48
N GLN A 59 -25.02 -3.74 9.24
CA GLN A 59 -26.04 -4.22 10.16
C GLN A 59 -26.72 -5.47 9.60
N GLN A 60 -27.10 -6.40 10.48
CA GLN A 60 -27.79 -7.62 10.10
C GLN A 60 -29.23 -7.36 9.62
N GLU A 61 -29.92 -6.41 10.26
CA GLU A 61 -31.32 -6.08 9.98
C GLU A 61 -32.22 -7.32 9.91
N LYS A 62 -32.96 -7.50 8.80
CA LYS A 62 -33.84 -8.64 8.52
C LYS A 62 -33.13 -9.79 7.80
N ALA A 63 -31.81 -9.69 7.56
CA ALA A 63 -31.06 -10.76 6.91
C ALA A 63 -30.83 -11.94 7.87
N SER A 64 -30.75 -13.15 7.30
CA SER A 64 -30.32 -14.32 8.06
C SER A 64 -28.86 -14.16 8.52
N VAL A 65 -28.51 -14.84 9.62
CA VAL A 65 -27.14 -14.83 10.16
C VAL A 65 -26.12 -15.26 9.10
N ALA A 66 -26.43 -16.29 8.31
CA ALA A 66 -25.57 -16.77 7.23
C ALA A 66 -25.34 -15.70 6.15
N SER A 67 -26.41 -14.98 5.75
CA SER A 67 -26.30 -13.92 4.75
C SER A 67 -25.50 -12.72 5.26
N TYR A 68 -25.74 -12.30 6.50
CA TYR A 68 -24.97 -11.23 7.15
C TYR A 68 -23.49 -11.58 7.26
N TYR A 69 -23.17 -12.78 7.74
CA TYR A 69 -21.79 -13.24 7.87
C TYR A 69 -21.08 -13.34 6.51
N GLY A 70 -21.79 -13.79 5.47
CA GLY A 70 -21.28 -13.79 4.11
C GLY A 70 -20.92 -12.38 3.62
N LYS A 71 -21.78 -11.38 3.87
CA LYS A 71 -21.51 -9.98 3.54
C LYS A 71 -20.30 -9.43 4.31
N LEU A 72 -20.20 -9.71 5.61
CA LEU A 72 -19.05 -9.31 6.42
C LEU A 72 -17.74 -9.90 5.88
N LYS A 73 -17.75 -11.14 5.40
CA LYS A 73 -16.59 -11.81 4.81
C LYS A 73 -16.20 -11.32 3.42
N SER A 74 -17.11 -10.64 2.72
CA SER A 74 -16.85 -10.04 1.41
C SER A 74 -16.35 -8.59 1.46
N VAL A 75 -16.34 -7.97 2.64
CA VAL A 75 -15.67 -6.68 2.87
C VAL A 75 -14.17 -6.92 2.91
#